data_AF-E3NYF3-F1
#
_entry.id   AF-E3NYF3-F1
#
_cell.length_a   1.000
_cell.length_b   1.000
_cell.length_c   1.000
_cell.angle_alpha   90.00
_cell.angle_beta   90.00
_cell.angle_gamma   90.00
#
_symmetry.space_group_name_H-M   'P 1'
#
loop_
_entity.id
_entity.type
_entity.pdbx_description
1 polymer ?
#
loop_
_entity_poly.entity_id
_entity_poly.type
_entity_poly.pdbx_seq_one_letter_code
_entity_poly.pdbx_strand_id
1 'polypeptide(L)'
;MKISEEEEAQAAAIIKRWLQTESREIQQYGEMDITEYNKIKSKKSTKALYMRWRKKIKEERCRVADQIFKGIPQLAVVLEDKDCHSDIEDAQEGVNPVRVFPGYRSILLTNILHNLDRMVQAQTTHHKKIETNKKMYARLASNHAPTVGGAIGVARDWPIDCYDETFWKGLIQFERDTISKVPAVNIQQLAETLAEMCRRGTSSRSNGQPDQG
;
A
#
# COMPACT_ATOMS: atom_id res chain seq x y z
N MET A 1 15.96 42.32 -13.19
CA MET A 1 16.52 41.03 -12.77
C MET A 1 16.90 40.31 -14.07
N LYS A 2 18.20 40.09 -14.34
CA LYS A 2 18.64 39.36 -15.55
C LYS A 2 18.59 37.88 -15.25
N ILE A 3 17.93 37.11 -16.10
CA ILE A 3 17.87 35.65 -16.06
C ILE A 3 19.26 35.15 -16.50
N SER A 4 19.80 34.12 -15.83
CA SER A 4 21.10 33.54 -16.20
C SER A 4 20.98 32.68 -17.46
N GLU A 5 22.08 32.47 -18.20
CA GLU A 5 22.10 31.55 -19.35
C GLU A 5 21.62 30.13 -18.99
N GLU A 6 21.85 29.71 -17.74
CA GLU A 6 21.45 28.41 -17.22
C GLU A 6 19.93 28.33 -16.98
N GLU A 7 19.32 29.42 -16.50
CA GLU A 7 17.87 29.57 -16.37
C GLU A 7 17.18 29.69 -17.75
N GLU A 8 17.82 30.35 -18.72
CA GLU A 8 17.33 30.41 -20.12
C GLU A 8 17.35 29.03 -20.79
N ALA A 9 18.41 28.25 -20.60
CA ALA A 9 18.51 26.89 -21.10
C ALA A 9 17.47 25.96 -20.48
N GLN A 10 17.23 26.09 -19.16
CA GLN A 10 16.16 25.36 -18.48
C GLN A 10 14.78 25.75 -19.01
N ALA A 11 14.51 27.04 -19.21
CA ALA A 11 13.24 27.52 -19.75
C ALA A 11 12.98 26.96 -21.16
N ALA A 12 13.98 26.99 -22.04
CA ALA A 12 13.87 26.43 -23.39
C ALA A 12 13.58 24.92 -23.37
N ALA A 13 14.25 24.17 -22.47
CA ALA A 13 14.01 22.74 -22.30
C ALA A 13 12.59 22.44 -21.80
N ILE A 14 12.06 23.23 -20.86
CA ILE A 14 10.69 23.12 -20.34
C ILE A 14 9.67 23.35 -21.47
N ILE A 15 9.85 24.42 -22.26
CA ILE A 15 8.96 24.76 -23.37
C ILE A 15 8.95 23.64 -24.41
N LYS A 16 10.13 23.14 -24.80
CA LYS A 16 10.24 22.05 -25.77
C LYS A 16 9.53 20.77 -25.29
N ARG A 17 9.69 20.43 -24.01
CA ARG A 17 9.02 19.28 -23.40
C ARG A 17 7.50 19.45 -23.35
N TRP A 18 7.02 20.65 -23.03
CA TRP A 18 5.61 20.97 -23.05
C TRP A 18 5.02 20.80 -24.46
N LEU A 19 5.63 21.42 -25.48
CA LEU A 19 5.19 21.29 -26.88
C LEU A 19 5.13 19.84 -27.36
N GLN A 20 6.15 19.03 -27.02
CA GLN A 20 6.16 17.60 -27.36
C GLN A 20 5.02 16.83 -26.67
N THR A 21 4.69 17.20 -25.43
CA THR A 21 3.62 16.55 -24.66
C THR A 21 2.26 16.90 -25.24
N GLU A 22 1.98 18.19 -25.48
CA GLU A 22 0.73 18.66 -26.08
C GLU A 22 0.53 18.10 -27.49
N SER A 23 1.58 18.11 -28.32
CA SER A 23 1.52 17.54 -29.67
C SER A 23 1.15 16.05 -29.65
N ARG A 24 1.65 15.30 -28.67
CA ARG A 24 1.30 13.89 -28.51
C ARG A 24 -0.12 13.72 -27.97
N GLU A 25 -0.58 14.56 -27.05
CA GLU A 25 -1.96 14.53 -26.59
C GLU A 25 -2.96 14.81 -27.72
N ILE A 26 -2.68 15.80 -28.58
CA ILE A 26 -3.50 16.12 -29.75
C ILE A 26 -3.51 14.95 -30.74
N GLN A 27 -2.36 14.31 -31.00
CA GLN A 27 -2.32 13.12 -31.87
C GLN A 27 -3.10 11.94 -31.30
N GLN A 28 -3.13 11.77 -29.97
CA GLN A 28 -3.79 10.63 -29.33
C GLN A 28 -5.28 10.85 -29.07
N TYR A 29 -5.70 12.10 -28.88
CA TYR A 29 -7.04 12.44 -28.39
C TYR A 29 -7.73 13.56 -29.18
N GLY A 30 -7.11 14.10 -30.22
CA GLY A 30 -7.61 15.30 -30.91
C GLY A 30 -8.96 15.15 -31.60
N GLU A 31 -9.34 13.93 -31.99
CA GLU A 31 -10.65 13.61 -32.59
C GLU A 31 -11.68 13.14 -31.55
N MET A 32 -11.29 13.03 -30.28
CA MET A 32 -12.12 12.48 -29.22
C MET A 32 -13.04 13.54 -28.63
N ASP A 33 -14.24 13.14 -28.22
CA ASP A 33 -15.14 14.04 -27.49
C ASP A 33 -14.50 14.50 -26.17
N ILE A 34 -14.73 15.77 -25.81
CA ILE A 34 -14.11 16.39 -24.63
C ILE A 34 -14.48 15.67 -23.32
N THR A 35 -15.68 15.11 -23.23
CA THR A 35 -16.13 14.37 -22.05
C THR A 35 -15.40 13.02 -21.95
N GLU A 36 -15.15 12.37 -23.09
CA GLU A 36 -14.39 11.13 -23.16
C GLU A 36 -12.90 11.36 -22.86
N TYR A 37 -12.30 12.43 -23.41
CA TYR A 37 -10.93 12.87 -23.08
C TYR A 37 -10.76 13.10 -21.57
N ASN A 38 -11.66 13.88 -20.97
CA ASN A 38 -11.61 14.18 -19.54
C ASN A 38 -11.74 12.91 -18.68
N LYS A 39 -12.62 11.98 -19.08
CA LYS A 39 -12.80 10.69 -18.39
C LYS A 39 -11.53 9.82 -18.47
N ILE A 40 -10.87 9.77 -19.62
CA ILE A 40 -9.60 9.02 -19.77
C ILE A 40 -8.49 9.66 -18.95
N LYS A 41 -8.37 10.99 -19.00
CA LYS A 41 -7.36 11.75 -18.25
C LYS A 41 -7.51 11.57 -16.75
N SER A 42 -8.74 11.66 -16.24
CA SER A 42 -9.10 11.39 -14.85
C SER A 42 -8.75 9.96 -14.43
N LYS A 43 -9.10 8.95 -15.23
CA LYS A 43 -8.75 7.55 -14.92
C LYS A 43 -7.24 7.34 -14.83
N LYS A 44 -6.49 7.93 -15.77
CA LYS A 44 -5.02 7.86 -15.77
C LYS A 44 -4.42 8.56 -14.54
N SER A 45 -4.92 9.74 -14.18
CA SER A 45 -4.42 10.49 -13.02
C SER A 45 -4.72 9.75 -11.71
N THR A 46 -5.93 9.18 -11.57
CA THR A 46 -6.35 8.36 -10.43
C THR A 46 -5.48 7.12 -10.28
N LYS A 47 -5.23 6.39 -11.39
CA LYS A 47 -4.32 5.24 -11.38
C LYS A 47 -2.90 5.61 -10.97
N ALA A 48 -2.37 6.72 -11.48
CA ALA A 48 -1.05 7.22 -11.10
C ALA A 48 -0.98 7.62 -9.61
N LEU A 49 -2.05 8.23 -9.08
CA LEU A 49 -2.17 8.57 -7.68
C LEU A 49 -2.12 7.32 -6.80
N TYR A 50 -2.91 6.29 -7.11
CA TYR A 50 -2.90 5.04 -6.35
C TYR A 50 -1.57 4.31 -6.42
N MET A 51 -0.89 4.28 -7.58
CA MET A 51 0.47 3.73 -7.66
C MET A 51 1.45 4.45 -6.72
N ARG A 52 1.38 5.79 -6.63
CA ARG A 52 2.20 6.57 -5.69
C ARG A 52 1.83 6.25 -4.23
N TRP A 53 0.54 6.09 -3.93
CA TRP A 53 0.09 5.71 -2.59
C TRP A 53 0.55 4.30 -2.20
N ARG A 54 0.42 3.31 -3.10
CA ARG A 54 0.90 1.94 -2.86
C ARG A 54 2.40 1.94 -2.52
N LYS A 55 3.20 2.66 -3.31
CA LYS A 55 4.64 2.82 -3.05
C LYS A 55 4.91 3.44 -1.68
N LYS A 56 4.23 4.55 -1.35
CA LYS A 56 4.43 5.24 -0.07
C LYS A 56 4.00 4.41 1.14
N ILE A 57 2.89 3.67 1.02
CA ILE A 57 2.42 2.75 2.08
C ILE A 57 3.47 1.66 2.31
N LYS A 58 3.98 1.03 1.23
CA LYS A 58 5.06 0.04 1.33
C LYS A 58 6.26 0.59 2.07
N GLU A 59 6.78 1.74 1.64
CA GLU A 59 7.99 2.36 2.20
C GLU A 59 7.83 2.67 3.70
N GLU A 60 6.71 3.28 4.10
CA GLU A 60 6.46 3.60 5.52
C GLU A 60 6.22 2.33 6.36
N ARG A 61 5.58 1.32 5.78
CA ARG A 61 5.37 0.02 6.43
C ARG A 61 6.69 -0.68 6.69
N CYS A 62 7.57 -0.76 5.69
CA CYS A 62 8.91 -1.33 5.83
C CYS A 62 9.72 -0.54 6.88
N ARG A 63 9.67 0.79 6.85
CA ARG A 63 10.36 1.64 7.84
C ARG A 63 9.93 1.33 9.29
N VAL A 64 8.64 1.15 9.54
CA VAL A 64 8.15 0.82 10.89
C VAL A 64 8.47 -0.64 11.24
N ALA A 65 8.35 -1.55 10.27
CA ALA A 65 8.71 -2.95 10.45
C ALA A 65 10.19 -3.14 10.81
N ASP A 66 11.12 -2.42 10.16
CA ASP A 66 12.55 -2.46 10.47
C ASP A 66 12.86 -2.04 11.92
N GLN A 67 12.00 -1.20 12.51
CA GLN A 67 12.14 -0.80 13.91
C GLN A 67 11.69 -1.90 14.87
N ILE A 68 10.66 -2.67 14.50
CA ILE A 68 9.97 -3.63 15.37
C ILE A 68 10.54 -5.04 15.22
N PHE A 69 10.87 -5.46 14.00
CA PHE A 69 11.21 -6.84 13.65
C PHE A 69 12.70 -7.08 13.42
N LYS A 70 13.58 -6.33 14.11
CA LYS A 70 15.04 -6.41 13.95
C LYS A 70 15.65 -7.82 14.07
N GLY A 71 14.92 -8.79 14.64
CA GLY A 71 15.35 -10.19 14.79
C GLY A 71 14.59 -11.21 13.94
N ILE A 72 13.73 -10.80 13.00
CA ILE A 72 12.88 -11.72 12.21
C ILE A 72 13.06 -11.45 10.71
N PRO A 73 14.20 -11.85 10.12
CA PRO A 73 14.53 -11.55 8.73
C PRO A 73 13.53 -12.15 7.73
N GLN A 74 12.90 -13.27 8.06
CA GLN A 74 11.89 -13.90 7.21
C GLN A 74 10.65 -13.01 7.03
N LEU A 75 10.29 -12.22 8.04
CA LEU A 75 9.16 -11.31 7.93
C LEU A 75 9.51 -10.07 7.09
N ALA A 76 10.77 -9.63 7.08
CA ALA A 76 11.22 -8.57 6.18
C ALA A 76 11.02 -8.97 4.71
N VAL A 77 11.37 -10.21 4.34
CA VAL A 77 11.15 -10.76 3.00
C VAL A 77 9.66 -10.75 2.62
N VAL A 78 8.78 -11.18 3.54
CA VAL A 78 7.33 -11.15 3.33
C VAL A 78 6.82 -9.72 3.13
N LEU A 79 7.29 -8.75 3.93
CA LEU A 79 6.87 -7.35 3.83
C LEU A 79 7.37 -6.65 2.57
N GLU A 80 8.51 -7.09 2.03
CA GLU A 80 9.04 -6.61 0.76
C GLU A 80 8.36 -7.24 -0.46
N ASP A 81 7.59 -8.31 -0.29
CA ASP A 81 6.81 -8.95 -1.34
C ASP A 81 5.67 -8.05 -1.84
N LYS A 82 5.48 -8.01 -3.17
CA LYS A 82 4.44 -7.22 -3.82
C LYS A 82 3.03 -7.51 -3.31
N ASP A 83 2.77 -8.75 -2.91
CA ASP A 83 1.47 -9.20 -2.41
C ASP A 83 1.22 -8.73 -0.95
N CYS A 84 2.20 -8.03 -0.38
CA CYS A 84 2.17 -7.35 0.91
C CYS A 84 2.46 -5.84 0.82
N HIS A 85 2.60 -5.23 -0.37
CA HIS A 85 2.88 -3.78 -0.50
C HIS A 85 1.68 -2.92 -0.13
N SER A 86 0.52 -3.23 -0.70
CA SER A 86 -0.71 -2.48 -0.47
C SER A 86 -1.89 -3.22 -1.05
N ASP A 87 -2.92 -3.37 -0.25
CA ASP A 87 -4.16 -4.01 -0.66
C ASP A 87 -5.10 -3.04 -1.42
N ILE A 88 -4.63 -1.85 -1.81
CA ILE A 88 -5.44 -0.85 -2.53
C ILE A 88 -5.68 -1.33 -3.97
N GLU A 89 -6.92 -1.44 -4.38
CA GLU A 89 -7.34 -1.60 -5.77
C GLU A 89 -7.90 -0.30 -6.36
N ASP A 90 -7.82 -0.20 -7.70
CA ASP A 90 -8.29 0.99 -8.41
C ASP A 90 -9.82 1.14 -8.26
N ALA A 91 -10.28 2.29 -7.78
CA ALA A 91 -11.69 2.67 -7.72
C ALA A 91 -12.05 3.75 -8.77
N GLN A 92 -13.34 4.04 -8.90
CA GLN A 92 -13.81 5.17 -9.72
C GLN A 92 -13.32 6.51 -9.15
N GLU A 93 -13.27 7.54 -10.01
CA GLU A 93 -12.84 8.89 -9.60
C GLU A 93 -13.67 9.41 -8.42
N GLY A 94 -12.99 10.06 -7.47
CA GLY A 94 -13.62 10.66 -6.29
C GLY A 94 -14.06 9.65 -5.23
N VAL A 95 -13.90 8.35 -5.49
CA VAL A 95 -14.26 7.27 -4.57
C VAL A 95 -13.00 6.77 -3.87
N ASN A 96 -13.13 6.43 -2.58
CA ASN A 96 -12.05 5.79 -1.85
C ASN A 96 -11.72 4.42 -2.49
N PRO A 97 -10.44 4.02 -2.53
CA PRO A 97 -10.09 2.73 -3.10
C PRO A 97 -10.73 1.58 -2.32
N VAL A 98 -11.02 0.50 -3.04
CA VAL A 98 -11.41 -0.77 -2.43
C VAL A 98 -10.15 -1.48 -1.97
N ARG A 99 -10.23 -2.17 -0.84
CA ARG A 99 -9.18 -3.06 -0.38
C ARG A 99 -9.44 -4.47 -0.90
N VAL A 100 -8.49 -5.09 -1.59
CA VAL A 100 -8.53 -6.52 -1.95
C VAL A 100 -7.24 -7.17 -1.50
N PHE A 101 -7.35 -8.29 -0.80
CA PHE A 101 -6.19 -9.07 -0.42
C PHE A 101 -6.31 -10.53 -0.85
N PRO A 102 -5.18 -11.22 -1.09
CA PRO A 102 -5.21 -12.56 -1.62
C PRO A 102 -5.91 -13.55 -0.68
N GLY A 103 -6.77 -14.42 -1.21
CA GLY A 103 -7.47 -15.43 -0.41
C GLY A 103 -6.55 -16.49 0.22
N TYR A 104 -5.31 -16.63 -0.29
CA TYR A 104 -4.29 -17.51 0.29
C TYR A 104 -3.52 -16.87 1.45
N ARG A 105 -3.67 -15.57 1.71
CA ARG A 105 -2.90 -14.84 2.73
C ARG A 105 -3.60 -14.96 4.08
N SER A 106 -2.85 -15.28 5.14
CA SER A 106 -3.45 -15.43 6.46
C SER A 106 -4.06 -14.13 6.97
N ILE A 107 -5.15 -14.26 7.72
CA ILE A 107 -5.79 -13.12 8.38
C ILE A 107 -4.85 -12.46 9.41
N LEU A 108 -3.99 -13.26 10.04
CA LEU A 108 -2.99 -12.81 11.00
C LEU A 108 -1.94 -11.91 10.33
N LEU A 109 -1.42 -12.32 9.15
CA LEU A 109 -0.51 -11.47 8.37
C LEU A 109 -1.21 -10.18 7.94
N THR A 110 -2.47 -10.26 7.48
CA THR A 110 -3.27 -9.08 7.16
C THR A 110 -3.41 -8.12 8.35
N ASN A 111 -3.61 -8.65 9.57
CA ASN A 111 -3.67 -7.85 10.79
C ASN A 111 -2.32 -7.20 11.16
N ILE A 112 -1.20 -7.91 10.95
CA ILE A 112 0.15 -7.34 11.10
C ILE A 112 0.31 -6.12 10.18
N LEU A 113 0.01 -6.27 8.88
CA LEU A 113 0.10 -5.17 7.91
C LEU A 113 -0.76 -3.96 8.32
N HIS A 114 -1.98 -4.21 8.79
CA HIS A 114 -2.88 -3.14 9.25
C HIS A 114 -2.37 -2.45 10.52
N ASN A 115 -1.80 -3.19 11.47
CA ASN A 115 -1.23 -2.60 12.67
C ASN A 115 -0.02 -1.72 12.33
N LEU A 116 0.85 -2.16 11.42
CA LEU A 116 1.94 -1.33 10.91
C LEU A 116 1.42 -0.03 10.28
N ASP A 117 0.39 -0.11 9.44
CA ASP A 117 -0.26 1.08 8.85
C ASP A 117 -0.83 2.04 9.92
N ARG A 118 -1.39 1.50 11.01
CA ARG A 118 -1.89 2.30 12.16
C ARG A 118 -0.74 2.97 12.90
N MET A 119 0.38 2.27 13.10
CA MET A 119 1.57 2.82 13.75
C MET A 119 2.18 3.95 12.91
N VAL A 120 2.27 3.80 11.59
CA VAL A 120 2.69 4.88 10.66
C VAL A 120 1.82 6.13 10.83
N GLN A 121 0.49 5.95 10.89
CA GLN A 121 -0.45 7.05 11.07
C GLN A 121 -0.29 7.70 12.45
N ALA A 122 -0.09 6.91 13.51
CA ALA A 122 0.11 7.42 14.87
C ALA A 122 1.43 8.21 15.03
N GLN A 123 2.50 7.80 14.34
CA GLN A 123 3.80 8.50 14.34
C GLN A 123 3.78 9.82 13.55
N THR A 124 2.75 10.07 12.74
CA THR A 124 2.68 11.26 11.88
C THR A 124 2.20 12.47 12.69
N THR A 125 3.05 13.49 12.82
CA THR A 125 2.75 14.73 13.56
C THR A 125 2.37 15.91 12.66
N HIS A 126 2.93 15.98 11.44
CA HIS A 126 2.73 17.13 10.56
C HIS A 126 1.32 17.17 9.95
N HIS A 127 0.56 18.24 10.20
CA HIS A 127 -0.86 18.35 9.86
C HIS A 127 -1.21 18.05 8.39
N LYS A 128 -0.43 18.55 7.40
CA LYS A 128 -0.66 18.23 5.98
C LYS A 128 -0.44 16.73 5.67
N LYS A 129 0.50 16.10 6.37
CA LYS A 129 0.79 14.66 6.22
C LYS A 129 -0.33 13.85 6.88
N ILE A 130 -0.88 14.31 8.00
CA ILE A 130 -2.06 13.71 8.64
C ILE A 130 -3.25 13.73 7.67
N GLU A 131 -3.56 14.88 7.04
CA GLU A 131 -4.66 14.98 6.08
C GLU A 131 -4.45 14.08 4.85
N THR A 132 -3.23 14.05 4.32
CA THR A 132 -2.87 13.17 3.21
C THR A 132 -3.02 11.70 3.61
N ASN A 133 -2.58 11.32 4.81
CA ASN A 133 -2.69 9.96 5.32
C ASN A 133 -4.17 9.55 5.49
N LYS A 134 -5.04 10.45 5.98
CA LYS A 134 -6.49 10.17 6.06
C LYS A 134 -7.04 9.77 4.69
N LYS A 135 -6.70 10.49 3.63
CA LYS A 135 -7.10 10.16 2.25
C LYS A 135 -6.45 8.86 1.76
N MET A 136 -5.15 8.70 1.98
CA MET A 136 -4.36 7.56 1.49
C MET A 136 -4.75 6.22 2.15
N TYR A 137 -5.12 6.23 3.43
CA TYR A 137 -5.54 5.05 4.19
C TYR A 137 -7.06 4.87 4.24
N ALA A 138 -7.86 5.82 3.74
CA ALA A 138 -9.30 5.65 3.59
C ALA A 138 -9.63 4.53 2.61
N ARG A 139 -10.66 3.75 2.93
CA ARG A 139 -11.14 2.64 2.10
C ARG A 139 -12.65 2.73 1.96
N LEU A 140 -13.17 2.35 0.79
CA LEU A 140 -14.62 2.21 0.60
C LEU A 140 -15.12 0.88 1.16
N ALA A 141 -14.41 -0.20 0.84
CA ALA A 141 -14.75 -1.57 1.22
C ALA A 141 -13.47 -2.39 1.41
N SER A 142 -13.57 -3.52 2.10
CA SER A 142 -12.51 -4.53 2.20
C SER A 142 -13.06 -5.89 1.80
N ASN A 143 -12.49 -6.46 0.74
CA ASN A 143 -12.91 -7.70 0.14
C ASN A 143 -11.75 -8.72 0.19
N HIS A 144 -12.09 -9.98 0.42
CA HIS A 144 -11.16 -11.07 0.15
C HIS A 144 -11.24 -11.40 -1.35
N ALA A 145 -10.08 -11.51 -2.01
CA ALA A 145 -10.05 -12.15 -3.31
C ALA A 145 -10.53 -13.60 -3.15
N PRO A 146 -11.34 -14.12 -4.08
CA PRO A 146 -11.73 -15.52 -4.03
C PRO A 146 -10.47 -16.39 -4.00
N THR A 147 -10.48 -17.42 -3.16
CA THR A 147 -9.38 -18.38 -3.11
C THR A 147 -9.31 -19.10 -4.45
N VAL A 148 -8.29 -18.78 -5.26
CA VAL A 148 -8.01 -19.51 -6.49
C VAL A 148 -7.30 -20.79 -6.07
N GLY A 149 -7.84 -21.95 -6.41
CA GLY A 149 -7.23 -23.23 -6.05
C GLY A 149 -5.85 -23.41 -6.71
N GLY A 150 -4.93 -24.03 -5.99
CA GLY A 150 -3.60 -24.43 -6.47
C GLY A 150 -2.49 -23.38 -6.28
N ALA A 151 -1.32 -23.66 -6.86
CA ALA A 151 -0.08 -22.90 -6.62
C ALA A 151 0.16 -21.68 -7.52
N ILE A 152 -0.71 -21.43 -8.52
CA ILE A 152 -0.50 -20.36 -9.50
C ILE A 152 -0.85 -19.01 -8.90
N GLY A 153 0.07 -18.04 -9.00
CA GLY A 153 -0.15 -16.67 -8.49
C GLY A 153 -0.05 -16.55 -6.97
N VAL A 154 0.39 -17.60 -6.28
CA VAL A 154 0.62 -17.63 -4.83
C VAL A 154 2.03 -17.14 -4.55
N ALA A 155 2.17 -16.24 -3.59
CA ALA A 155 3.47 -15.79 -3.12
C ALA A 155 4.28 -16.98 -2.58
N ARG A 156 5.57 -17.04 -2.93
CA ARG A 156 6.43 -18.19 -2.60
C ARG A 156 7.41 -17.85 -1.51
N ASP A 157 7.93 -18.89 -0.87
CA ASP A 157 8.97 -18.81 0.15
C ASP A 157 8.59 -17.92 1.35
N TRP A 158 7.29 -17.76 1.62
CA TRP A 158 6.83 -17.15 2.87
C TRP A 158 6.84 -18.21 3.99
N PRO A 159 7.04 -17.83 5.25
CA PRO A 159 6.77 -18.70 6.39
C PRO A 159 5.40 -19.39 6.27
N ILE A 160 5.33 -20.69 6.58
CA ILE A 160 4.09 -21.46 6.40
C ILE A 160 2.87 -20.86 7.12
N ASP A 161 3.07 -20.15 8.22
CA ASP A 161 2.02 -19.51 8.99
C ASP A 161 1.52 -18.18 8.38
N CYS A 162 2.22 -17.62 7.37
CA CYS A 162 1.76 -16.48 6.58
C CYS A 162 0.65 -16.83 5.57
N TYR A 163 0.43 -18.11 5.29
CA TYR A 163 -0.65 -18.58 4.44
C TYR A 163 -1.92 -18.86 5.25
N ASP A 164 -3.09 -18.68 4.63
CA ASP A 164 -4.36 -19.08 5.22
C ASP A 164 -4.37 -20.59 5.47
N GLU A 165 -4.84 -20.99 6.64
CA GLU A 165 -4.79 -22.38 7.09
C GLU A 165 -5.67 -23.30 6.22
N THR A 166 -6.84 -22.81 5.82
CA THR A 166 -7.78 -23.58 4.99
C THR A 166 -7.21 -23.76 3.59
N PHE A 167 -6.63 -22.69 3.03
CA PHE A 167 -5.89 -22.74 1.77
C PHE A 167 -4.73 -23.74 1.85
N TRP A 168 -3.85 -23.63 2.86
CA TRP A 168 -2.65 -24.44 2.98
C TRP A 168 -2.95 -25.94 3.13
N LYS A 169 -4.00 -26.27 3.91
CA LYS A 169 -4.48 -27.65 4.08
C LYS A 169 -5.10 -28.23 2.81
N GLY A 170 -5.69 -27.39 1.96
CA GLY A 170 -6.29 -27.79 0.69
C GLY A 170 -5.29 -28.18 -0.40
N LEU A 171 -4.01 -27.83 -0.23
CA LEU A 171 -2.94 -28.13 -1.20
C LEU A 171 -2.43 -29.56 -1.07
N ILE A 172 -2.03 -30.16 -2.19
CA ILE A 172 -1.29 -31.42 -2.17
C ILE A 172 0.17 -31.20 -1.73
N GLN A 173 0.85 -32.26 -1.31
CA GLN A 173 2.23 -32.15 -0.80
C GLN A 173 3.19 -31.50 -1.79
N PHE A 174 3.10 -31.88 -3.07
CA PHE A 174 3.90 -31.30 -4.15
C PHE A 174 3.69 -29.79 -4.28
N GLU A 175 2.45 -29.30 -4.14
CA GLU A 175 2.13 -27.88 -4.21
C GLU A 175 2.69 -27.13 -3.00
N ARG A 176 2.53 -27.67 -1.79
CA ARG A 176 3.12 -27.10 -0.58
C ARG A 176 4.63 -26.95 -0.71
N ASP A 177 5.30 -28.03 -1.13
CA ASP A 177 6.76 -28.05 -1.31
C ASP A 177 7.24 -27.10 -2.41
N THR A 178 6.39 -26.80 -3.39
CA THR A 178 6.66 -25.83 -4.47
C THR A 178 6.40 -24.39 -4.02
N ILE A 179 5.42 -24.16 -3.15
CA ILE A 179 5.06 -22.83 -2.66
C ILE A 179 6.02 -22.38 -1.58
N SER A 180 6.25 -23.19 -0.54
CA SER A 180 7.17 -22.81 0.53
C SER A 180 7.63 -23.99 1.37
N LYS A 181 8.90 -23.92 1.79
CA LYS A 181 9.51 -24.79 2.82
C LYS A 181 9.97 -24.00 4.04
N VAL A 182 9.62 -22.71 4.11
CA VAL A 182 10.09 -21.80 5.16
C VAL A 182 9.34 -22.08 6.46
N PRO A 183 10.03 -22.38 7.57
CA PRO A 183 9.39 -22.65 8.85
C PRO A 183 8.52 -21.49 9.35
N ALA A 184 7.54 -21.81 10.20
CA ALA A 184 6.67 -20.81 10.82
C ALA A 184 7.48 -19.81 11.66
N VAL A 185 7.05 -18.55 11.67
CA VAL A 185 7.69 -17.46 12.43
C VAL A 185 6.85 -16.99 13.63
N ASN A 186 5.80 -17.75 13.96
CA ASN A 186 4.85 -17.45 15.02
C ASN A 186 4.14 -16.11 14.78
N ILE A 187 3.54 -15.94 13.59
CA ILE A 187 2.85 -14.71 13.24
C ILE A 187 1.67 -14.38 14.17
N GLN A 188 1.13 -15.36 14.89
CA GLN A 188 0.08 -15.13 15.88
C GLN A 188 0.60 -14.24 17.01
N GLN A 189 1.73 -14.62 17.63
CA GLN A 189 2.34 -13.83 18.69
C GLN A 189 2.73 -12.43 18.20
N LEU A 190 3.20 -12.31 16.96
CA LEU A 190 3.53 -11.01 16.35
C LEU A 190 2.28 -10.14 16.16
N ALA A 191 1.18 -10.71 15.66
CA ALA A 191 -0.08 -10.00 15.49
C ALA A 191 -0.64 -9.50 16.83
N GLU A 192 -0.60 -10.32 17.87
CA GLU A 192 -1.03 -9.98 19.23
C GLU A 192 -0.17 -8.86 19.83
N THR A 193 1.16 -8.98 19.70
CA THR A 193 2.13 -7.98 20.19
C THR A 193 1.89 -6.62 19.52
N LEU A 194 1.75 -6.60 18.19
CA LEU A 194 1.48 -5.37 17.45
C LEU A 194 0.12 -4.77 17.80
N ALA A 195 -0.91 -5.59 17.96
CA ALA A 195 -2.23 -5.12 18.36
C ALA A 195 -2.19 -4.45 19.73
N GLU A 196 -1.43 -5.00 20.68
CA GLU A 196 -1.21 -4.40 22.00
C GLU A 196 -0.48 -3.07 21.93
N MET A 197 0.59 -2.97 21.12
CA MET A 197 1.28 -1.69 20.90
C MET A 197 0.35 -0.62 20.32
N CYS A 198 -0.49 -1.00 19.35
CA CYS A 198 -1.51 -0.11 18.78
C CYS A 198 -2.54 0.35 19.82
N ARG A 199 -2.95 -0.52 20.75
CA ARG A 199 -3.90 -0.17 21.84
C ARG A 199 -3.29 0.82 22.82
N ARG A 200 -2.06 0.59 23.29
CA ARG A 200 -1.37 1.45 24.27
C ARG A 200 -1.15 2.87 23.75
N GLY A 201 -0.85 3.04 22.47
CA GLY A 201 -0.71 4.36 21.83
C GLY A 201 -2.01 5.17 21.77
N THR A 202 -3.18 4.52 21.87
CA THR A 202 -4.49 5.20 21.97
C THR A 202 -4.81 5.66 23.39
N SER A 203 -4.43 4.89 24.42
CA SER A 203 -4.71 5.20 25.82
C SER A 203 -3.91 6.38 26.37
N SER A 204 -2.72 6.66 25.82
CA SER A 204 -1.93 7.84 26.23
C SER A 204 -2.47 9.16 25.67
N ARG A 205 -3.44 9.13 24.74
CA ARG A 205 -4.09 10.32 24.17
C ARG A 205 -5.41 10.69 24.82
N SER A 206 -5.99 9.83 25.67
CA SER A 206 -7.28 10.08 26.32
C SER A 206 -7.19 10.71 27.71
N ASN A 207 -6.00 10.91 28.28
CA ASN A 207 -5.81 11.67 29.51
C ASN A 207 -5.51 13.14 29.21
N GLY A 208 -6.48 13.83 28.58
CA GLY A 208 -6.60 15.27 28.71
C GLY A 208 -7.33 15.55 30.03
N GLN A 209 -6.68 16.26 30.95
CA GLN A 209 -7.24 16.68 32.23
C GLN A 209 -8.62 17.35 32.08
N PRO A 210 -9.53 17.19 33.06
CA PRO A 210 -10.73 18.02 33.13
C PRO A 210 -10.31 19.47 33.43
N ASP A 211 -10.81 20.40 32.61
CA ASP A 211 -10.75 21.83 32.85
C ASP A 211 -11.38 22.13 34.23
N GLN A 212 -10.58 22.69 35.14
CA GLN A 212 -11.10 23.43 36.29
C GLN A 212 -10.82 24.90 36.01
N GLY A 213 -11.88 25.66 35.76
CA GLY A 213 -11.88 27.10 35.53
C GLY A 213 -13.26 27.60 35.15
#